data_AF-A0A161UIH2-F1
#
_entry.id   AF-A0A161UIH2-F1
#
_cell.length_a   1.000
_cell.length_b   1.000
_cell.length_c   1.000
_cell.angle_alpha   90.00
_cell.angle_beta   90.00
_cell.angle_gamma   90.00
#
_symmetry.space_group_name_H-M   'P 1'
#
loop_
_entity.id
_entity.type
_entity.pdbx_description
1 polymer ?
#
loop_
_entity_poly.entity_id
_entity_poly.type
_entity_poly.pdbx_seq_one_letter_code
_entity_poly.pdbx_strand_id
1 'polypeptide(L)'
;MSRTPRLTRSVPFWILIVGSLAAAGSGAYLLLDRLGGMDARLTDGTATTNDVYVGQIWAVLGTVLIGAGLVGLALALTLGALRSLTPEPTAAEPAATDDDIAGDTGAWSDADEPKPRVETEELGYDADLGYDAAKKEPATADAPR
;
A
#
# COMPACT_ATOMS: atom_id res chain seq x y z
N MET A 1 5.83 8.02 -12.80
CA MET A 1 4.42 8.18 -12.40
C MET A 1 4.28 7.92 -10.90
N SER A 2 4.15 8.95 -10.07
CA SER A 2 3.90 8.79 -8.64
C SER A 2 2.40 9.01 -8.36
N ARG A 3 1.65 7.93 -8.12
CA ARG A 3 0.27 8.03 -7.61
C ARG A 3 0.32 8.55 -6.18
N THR A 4 -0.29 9.70 -5.90
CA THR A 4 -0.49 10.13 -4.52
C THR A 4 -1.55 9.23 -3.87
N PRO A 5 -1.26 8.55 -2.74
CA PRO A 5 -2.22 7.66 -2.09
C PRO A 5 -3.48 8.42 -1.65
N ARG A 6 -4.67 7.85 -1.90
CA ARG A 6 -5.94 8.40 -1.42
C ARG A 6 -6.02 8.28 0.11
N LEU A 7 -6.44 9.34 0.81
CA LEU A 7 -6.52 9.38 2.28
C LEU A 7 -7.41 8.26 2.85
N THR A 8 -8.49 7.91 2.14
CA THR A 8 -9.40 6.81 2.48
C THR A 8 -8.72 5.43 2.47
N ARG A 9 -7.57 5.28 1.80
CA ARG A 9 -6.75 4.06 1.80
C ARG A 9 -5.56 4.15 2.76
N SER A 10 -5.40 5.29 3.44
CA SER A 10 -4.28 5.53 4.34
C SER A 10 -4.50 4.78 5.66
N VAL A 11 -3.67 3.78 5.90
CA VAL A 11 -3.62 3.04 7.17
C VAL A 11 -3.51 3.96 8.39
N PRO A 12 -2.61 4.98 8.44
CA PRO A 12 -2.52 5.84 9.61
C PRO A 12 -3.79 6.67 9.85
N PHE A 13 -4.53 7.04 8.80
CA PHE A 13 -5.80 7.76 8.94
C PHE A 13 -6.87 6.89 9.60
N TRP A 14 -6.97 5.61 9.19
CA TRP A 14 -7.89 4.67 9.82
C TRP A 14 -7.49 4.32 11.25
N ILE A 15 -6.20 4.15 11.54
CA ILE A 15 -5.71 3.97 12.91
C ILE A 15 -6.10 5.17 13.78
N LEU A 16 -5.95 6.39 13.26
CA LEU A 16 -6.34 7.59 13.97
C LEU A 16 -7.84 7.61 14.27
N ILE A 17 -8.70 7.35 13.28
CA ILE A 17 -10.16 7.34 13.47
C ILE A 17 -10.60 6.23 14.41
N VAL A 18 -10.24 4.99 14.11
CA VAL A 18 -10.69 3.81 14.87
C VAL A 18 -10.10 3.86 16.27
N GLY A 19 -8.82 4.25 16.41
CA GLY A 19 -8.16 4.44 17.68
C GLY A 19 -8.83 5.54 18.52
N SER A 20 -9.20 6.67 17.90
CA SER A 20 -9.93 7.72 18.61
C SER A 20 -11.31 7.28 19.07
N LEU A 21 -12.04 6.60 18.20
CA LEU A 21 -13.39 6.14 18.52
C LEU A 21 -13.35 5.06 19.61
N ALA A 22 -12.39 4.15 19.53
CA ALA A 22 -12.14 3.14 20.55
C ALA A 22 -11.72 3.76 21.88
N ALA A 23 -10.83 4.77 21.88
CA ALA A 23 -10.44 5.48 23.08
C ALA A 23 -11.63 6.21 23.73
N ALA A 24 -12.40 6.96 22.93
CA ALA A 24 -13.58 7.66 23.42
C ALA A 24 -14.65 6.70 23.96
N GLY A 25 -14.96 5.63 23.22
CA GLY A 25 -15.92 4.62 23.62
C GLY A 25 -15.49 3.86 24.88
N SER A 26 -14.22 3.44 24.96
CA SER A 26 -13.68 2.75 26.14
C SER A 26 -13.68 3.67 27.36
N GLY A 27 -13.31 4.93 27.18
CA GLY A 27 -13.34 5.92 28.25
C GLY A 27 -14.75 6.18 28.77
N ALA A 28 -15.73 6.31 27.87
CA ALA A 28 -17.15 6.44 28.23
C ALA A 28 -17.68 5.20 28.95
N TYR A 29 -17.35 4.01 28.45
CA TYR A 29 -17.72 2.75 29.09
C TYR A 29 -17.19 2.66 30.52
N LEU A 30 -15.90 2.94 30.73
CA LEU A 30 -15.30 2.92 32.07
C LEU A 30 -15.95 3.93 33.00
N LEU A 31 -16.26 5.13 32.51
CA LEU A 31 -16.91 6.16 33.32
C LEU A 31 -18.31 5.73 33.76
N LEU A 32 -19.12 5.21 32.84
CA LEU A 32 -20.48 4.72 33.11
C LEU A 32 -20.49 3.53 34.06
N ASP A 33 -19.58 2.56 33.86
CA ASP A 33 -19.44 1.39 34.73
C ASP A 33 -19.13 1.79 36.18
N ARG A 34 -18.21 2.76 36.38
CA ARG A 34 -17.86 3.23 37.73
C ARG A 34 -18.97 4.04 38.38
N LEU A 35 -19.62 4.93 37.64
CA LEU A 35 -20.76 5.71 38.14
C LEU A 35 -21.92 4.77 38.53
N GLY A 36 -22.28 3.83 37.66
CA GLY A 36 -23.36 2.87 37.91
C GLY A 36 -23.03 1.90 39.05
N GLY A 37 -21.78 1.43 39.14
CA GLY A 37 -21.34 0.56 40.23
C GLY A 37 -21.35 1.24 41.59
N MET A 38 -21.04 2.54 41.67
CA MET A 38 -21.17 3.31 42.91
C MET A 38 -22.64 3.52 43.29
N ASP A 39 -23.50 3.86 42.32
CA ASP A 39 -24.94 4.06 42.55
C ASP A 39 -25.61 2.78 43.07
N ALA A 40 -25.31 1.63 42.46
CA ALA A 40 -25.81 0.32 42.91
C ALA A 40 -25.38 -0.01 44.34
N ARG A 41 -24.12 0.20 44.70
CA ARG A 41 -23.59 -0.11 46.04
C ARG A 41 -24.06 0.87 47.11
N LEU A 42 -24.28 2.12 46.75
CA LEU A 42 -24.90 3.10 47.64
C LEU A 42 -26.35 2.74 47.92
N THR A 43 -27.08 2.27 46.89
CA THR A 43 -28.46 1.79 47.02
C THR A 43 -28.55 0.52 47.88
N ASP A 44 -27.60 -0.40 47.72
CA ASP A 44 -27.55 -1.67 48.47
C ASP A 44 -26.88 -1.54 49.86
N GLY A 45 -26.36 -0.37 50.22
CA GLY A 45 -25.70 -0.13 51.52
C GLY A 45 -24.37 -0.87 51.72
N THR A 46 -23.76 -1.38 50.65
CA THR A 46 -22.53 -2.20 50.68
C THR A 46 -21.28 -1.46 50.23
N ALA A 47 -21.37 -0.14 50.02
CA ALA A 47 -20.25 0.68 49.56
C ALA A 47 -19.05 0.60 50.50
N THR A 48 -17.90 0.16 49.98
CA THR A 48 -16.64 0.08 50.73
C THR A 48 -15.71 1.23 50.36
N THR A 49 -14.78 1.59 51.24
CA THR A 49 -13.74 2.62 50.96
C THR A 49 -12.93 2.32 49.70
N ASN A 50 -12.74 1.03 49.38
CA ASN A 50 -12.05 0.60 48.17
C ASN A 50 -12.79 1.04 46.89
N ASP A 51 -14.12 1.06 46.92
CA ASP A 51 -14.94 1.42 45.76
C ASP A 51 -14.79 2.89 45.38
N VAL A 52 -14.56 3.76 46.37
CA VAL A 52 -14.40 5.19 46.15
C VAL A 52 -13.01 5.51 45.61
N TYR A 53 -11.95 5.01 46.27
CA TYR A 53 -10.56 5.33 45.89
C TYR A 53 -10.13 4.66 44.57
N VAL A 54 -10.46 3.38 44.39
CA VAL A 54 -10.14 2.67 43.14
C VAL A 54 -11.10 3.09 42.03
N GLY A 55 -12.38 3.33 42.35
CA GLY A 55 -13.34 3.84 41.37
C GLY A 55 -12.91 5.19 40.79
N GLN A 56 -12.39 6.10 41.61
CA GLN A 56 -11.95 7.42 41.19
C GLN A 56 -10.80 7.36 40.18
N ILE A 57 -9.76 6.55 40.39
CA ILE A 57 -8.64 6.48 39.42
C ILE A 57 -9.11 5.94 38.06
N TRP A 58 -10.03 4.97 38.06
CA TRP A 58 -10.62 4.46 36.82
C TRP A 58 -11.51 5.49 36.13
N ALA A 59 -12.26 6.31 36.87
CA ALA A 59 -13.04 7.40 36.30
C ALA A 59 -12.16 8.49 35.67
N VAL A 60 -11.03 8.84 36.32
CA VAL A 60 -10.03 9.76 35.77
C VAL A 60 -9.43 9.20 34.49
N LEU A 61 -9.02 7.92 34.48
CA LEU A 61 -8.52 7.25 33.28
C LEU A 61 -9.57 7.25 32.15
N GLY A 62 -10.83 6.96 32.47
CA GLY A 62 -11.93 7.02 31.51
C GLY A 62 -12.09 8.42 30.91
N THR A 63 -12.03 9.46 31.73
CA THR A 63 -12.12 10.86 31.30
C THR A 63 -10.95 11.25 30.39
N VAL A 64 -9.73 10.83 30.73
CA VAL A 64 -8.54 11.05 29.89
C VAL A 64 -8.68 10.34 28.54
N LEU A 65 -9.18 9.10 28.53
CA LEU A 65 -9.44 8.35 27.29
C LEU A 65 -10.49 9.03 26.40
N ILE A 66 -11.56 9.57 26.99
CA ILE A 66 -12.53 10.39 26.27
C ILE A 66 -11.86 11.61 25.65
N GLY A 67 -11.08 12.36 26.44
CA GLY A 67 -10.36 13.54 25.96
C GLY A 67 -9.41 13.22 24.81
N ALA A 68 -8.59 12.18 24.95
CA ALA A 68 -7.68 11.72 23.91
C ALA A 68 -8.43 11.30 22.65
N GLY A 69 -9.54 10.57 22.80
CA GLY A 69 -10.40 10.15 21.70
C GLY A 69 -11.02 11.34 20.95
N LEU A 70 -11.48 12.37 21.66
CA LEU A 70 -12.01 13.59 21.04
C LEU A 70 -10.92 14.38 20.30
N VAL A 71 -9.72 14.49 20.89
CA VAL A 71 -8.59 15.17 20.24
C VAL A 71 -8.19 14.46 18.95
N GLY A 72 -8.05 13.14 18.96
CA GLY A 72 -7.70 12.41 17.74
C GLY A 72 -8.80 12.49 16.67
N LEU A 73 -10.09 12.57 17.07
CA LEU A 73 -11.20 12.76 16.14
C LEU A 73 -11.13 14.14 15.50
N ALA A 74 -10.87 15.19 16.29
CA ALA A 74 -10.68 16.54 15.77
C ALA A 74 -9.51 16.62 14.78
N LEU A 75 -8.39 15.94 15.08
CA LEU A 75 -7.26 15.84 14.15
C LEU A 75 -7.64 15.10 12.87
N ALA A 76 -8.37 13.99 12.96
CA ALA A 76 -8.82 13.23 11.80
C ALA A 76 -9.73 14.07 10.89
N LEU A 77 -10.66 14.83 11.48
CA LEU A 77 -11.53 15.75 10.75
C LEU A 77 -10.73 16.88 10.10
N THR A 78 -9.74 17.42 10.80
CA THR A 78 -8.86 18.47 10.26
C THR A 78 -8.07 17.95 9.05
N LEU A 79 -7.49 16.76 9.14
CA LEU A 79 -6.80 16.09 8.03
C LEU A 79 -7.74 15.82 6.84
N GLY A 80 -8.97 15.38 7.12
CA GLY A 80 -9.99 15.19 6.09
C GLY A 80 -10.37 16.49 5.38
N ALA A 81 -10.58 17.57 6.15
CA ALA A 81 -10.89 18.90 5.62
C ALA A 81 -9.75 19.44 4.75
N LEU A 82 -8.51 19.36 5.22
CA LEU A 82 -7.34 19.77 4.44
C LEU A 82 -7.21 18.96 3.14
N ARG A 83 -7.46 17.65 3.20
CA ARG A 83 -7.44 16.81 2.00
C ARG A 83 -8.55 17.18 1.02
N SER A 84 -9.73 17.54 1.51
CA SER A 84 -10.89 17.90 0.66
C SER A 84 -10.65 19.18 -0.15
N LEU A 85 -9.79 20.07 0.34
CA LEU A 85 -9.43 21.32 -0.33
C LEU A 85 -8.26 21.16 -1.31
N THR A 86 -7.59 20.01 -1.32
CA THR A 86 -6.45 19.78 -2.22
C THR A 86 -6.97 19.40 -3.61
N PRO A 87 -6.66 20.18 -4.66
CA PRO A 87 -7.10 19.87 -6.02
C PRO A 87 -6.58 18.51 -6.47
N GLU A 88 -7.45 17.69 -7.03
CA GLU A 88 -7.04 16.43 -7.65
C GLU A 88 -6.38 16.77 -9.00
N PRO A 89 -5.16 16.27 -9.28
CA PRO A 89 -4.54 16.49 -10.58
C PRO A 89 -5.46 15.92 -11.65
N THR A 90 -6.00 16.79 -12.50
CA THR A 90 -6.75 16.41 -13.68
C THR A 90 -5.85 15.52 -14.52
N ALA A 91 -6.27 14.27 -14.75
CA ALA A 91 -5.58 13.41 -15.69
C ALA A 91 -5.59 14.12 -17.05
N ALA A 92 -4.41 14.51 -17.53
CA ALA A 92 -4.28 15.01 -18.89
C ALA A 92 -4.79 13.92 -19.83
N GLU A 93 -5.74 14.26 -20.71
CA GLU A 93 -6.16 13.37 -21.79
C GLU A 93 -4.89 12.86 -22.51
N PRO A 94 -4.78 11.55 -22.77
CA PRO A 94 -3.69 11.07 -23.60
C PRO A 94 -3.81 11.78 -24.94
N ALA A 95 -2.77 12.54 -25.32
CA ALA A 95 -2.68 13.09 -26.66
C ALA A 95 -2.88 11.93 -27.65
N ALA A 96 -3.85 12.07 -28.55
CA ALA A 96 -4.03 11.13 -29.64
C ALA A 96 -2.72 11.13 -30.43
N THR A 97 -1.97 10.03 -30.36
CA THR A 97 -0.87 9.79 -31.29
C THR A 97 -1.53 9.53 -32.64
N ASP A 98 -1.27 10.38 -33.62
CA ASP A 98 -1.61 10.13 -35.04
C ASP A 98 -0.78 8.92 -35.52
N ASP A 99 -1.24 7.71 -35.24
CA ASP A 99 -0.75 6.46 -35.84
C ASP A 99 -1.73 5.93 -36.91
N ASP A 100 -2.43 6.84 -37.59
CA ASP A 100 -3.22 6.53 -38.79
C ASP A 100 -2.50 7.04 -40.06
N ILE A 101 -1.37 6.41 -40.41
CA ILE A 101 -0.95 6.29 -41.81
C ILE A 101 -1.02 4.80 -42.19
N ALA A 102 -2.24 4.35 -42.41
CA ALA A 102 -2.52 3.23 -43.30
C ALA A 102 -2.89 3.82 -44.67
N GLY A 103 -1.98 3.69 -45.64
CA GLY A 103 -2.31 3.86 -47.07
C GLY A 103 -1.24 4.55 -47.89
N ASP A 104 -0.30 3.77 -48.43
CA ASP A 104 0.04 3.74 -49.88
C ASP A 104 1.29 2.85 -50.11
N THR A 105 1.12 1.53 -50.12
CA THR A 105 2.13 0.62 -50.69
C THR A 105 1.85 0.44 -52.18
N GLY A 106 2.23 1.43 -52.96
CA GLY A 106 2.27 1.38 -54.41
C GLY A 106 3.57 0.78 -54.93
N ALA A 107 3.46 -0.40 -55.55
CA ALA A 107 4.30 -0.97 -56.60
C ALA A 107 5.72 -1.47 -56.25
N TRP A 108 5.88 -2.79 -56.11
CA TRP A 108 6.90 -3.57 -56.86
C TRP A 108 6.31 -4.92 -57.26
N SER A 109 6.35 -5.17 -58.57
CA SER A 109 5.77 -6.30 -59.31
C SER A 109 6.63 -7.55 -59.15
N ASP A 110 6.00 -8.67 -58.83
CA ASP A 110 6.63 -9.99 -58.79
C ASP A 110 5.97 -10.88 -59.85
N ALA A 111 6.71 -11.23 -60.90
CA ALA A 111 6.47 -12.38 -61.78
C ALA A 111 7.58 -12.46 -62.85
N ASP A 112 8.54 -13.38 -62.68
CA ASP A 112 8.51 -14.69 -63.38
C ASP A 112 9.94 -15.26 -63.48
N GLU A 113 10.28 -16.25 -62.63
CA GLU A 113 11.38 -17.19 -62.92
C GLU A 113 11.05 -18.59 -62.33
N PRO A 114 11.17 -19.69 -63.11
CA PRO A 114 10.45 -20.93 -62.85
C PRO A 114 11.20 -21.93 -61.95
N LYS A 115 10.44 -22.69 -61.13
CA LYS A 115 10.89 -23.94 -60.46
C LYS A 115 10.93 -25.10 -61.48
N PRO A 116 11.59 -26.28 -61.28
CA PRO A 116 12.04 -26.88 -60.00
C PRO A 116 13.37 -27.71 -60.03
N ARG A 117 13.93 -28.08 -58.86
CA ARG A 117 14.70 -29.33 -58.67
C ARG A 117 14.73 -29.78 -57.20
N VAL A 118 14.78 -31.09 -57.01
CA VAL A 118 14.40 -31.92 -55.87
C VAL A 118 15.61 -32.35 -55.01
N GLU A 119 15.34 -32.69 -53.72
CA GLU A 119 16.12 -33.49 -52.72
C GLU A 119 17.40 -32.85 -52.14
N THR A 120 17.73 -32.91 -50.83
CA THR A 120 17.68 -34.02 -49.84
C THR A 120 17.54 -33.53 -48.37
N GLU A 121 17.16 -34.46 -47.51
CA GLU A 121 17.05 -34.47 -46.03
C GLU A 121 18.20 -33.80 -45.24
N GLU A 122 17.90 -33.15 -44.10
CA GLU A 122 18.48 -33.45 -42.78
C GLU A 122 17.89 -32.58 -41.65
N LEU A 123 17.52 -33.21 -40.54
CA LEU A 123 17.21 -32.57 -39.25
C LEU A 123 18.52 -32.08 -38.60
N GLY A 124 18.63 -30.79 -38.30
CA GLY A 124 19.75 -30.21 -37.55
C GLY A 124 19.26 -29.38 -36.36
N TYR A 125 19.46 -29.91 -35.16
CA TYR A 125 19.27 -29.25 -33.87
C TYR A 125 20.57 -28.52 -33.52
N ASP A 126 20.62 -27.19 -33.62
CA ASP A 126 21.83 -26.43 -33.25
C ASP A 126 21.89 -26.19 -31.74
N ALA A 127 22.76 -26.97 -31.11
CA ALA A 127 23.19 -26.87 -29.73
C ALA A 127 24.48 -26.04 -29.67
N ASP A 128 24.40 -24.72 -29.51
CA ASP A 128 25.59 -23.87 -29.35
C ASP A 128 25.36 -22.64 -28.44
N LEU A 129 24.76 -22.84 -27.27
CA LEU A 129 24.89 -21.91 -26.15
C LEU A 129 25.66 -22.58 -25.02
N GLY A 130 26.97 -22.74 -25.26
CA GLY A 130 27.94 -23.27 -24.30
C GLY A 130 28.17 -22.31 -23.13
N TYR A 131 27.60 -22.64 -21.98
CA TYR A 131 28.22 -22.32 -20.70
C TYR A 131 29.37 -23.32 -20.49
N ASP A 132 30.59 -22.83 -20.29
CA ASP A 132 31.55 -23.62 -19.52
C ASP A 132 32.44 -22.74 -18.64
N ALA A 133 32.37 -23.09 -17.37
CA ALA A 133 33.08 -22.49 -16.27
C ALA A 133 34.54 -22.96 -16.24
N ALA A 134 35.40 -22.03 -15.82
CA ALA A 134 36.59 -22.28 -15.03
C ALA A 134 37.70 -23.19 -15.61
N LYS A 135 38.86 -22.59 -15.86
CA LYS A 135 40.13 -23.08 -15.28
C LYS A 135 41.24 -22.03 -15.32
N LYS A 136 41.88 -21.87 -14.15
CA LYS A 136 43.21 -21.28 -13.93
C LYS A 136 44.22 -21.86 -14.90
N GLU A 137 45.23 -21.07 -15.28
CA GLU A 137 46.61 -21.58 -15.36
C GLU A 137 47.68 -20.46 -15.25
N PRO A 138 48.88 -20.78 -14.73
CA PRO A 138 49.91 -19.83 -14.29
C PRO A 138 50.99 -19.55 -15.34
N ALA A 139 51.86 -18.61 -14.98
CA ALA A 139 53.01 -18.11 -15.73
C ALA A 139 53.95 -19.17 -16.32
N THR A 140 54.54 -18.87 -17.48
CA THR A 140 56.00 -18.99 -17.72
C THR A 140 56.42 -18.23 -18.98
N ALA A 141 57.60 -17.62 -18.88
CA ALA A 141 58.27 -16.80 -19.89
C ALA A 141 58.97 -17.66 -20.96
N ASP A 142 59.16 -17.11 -22.17
CA ASP A 142 60.47 -17.01 -22.86
C ASP A 142 60.33 -16.35 -24.24
N ALA A 143 61.26 -15.45 -24.61
CA ALA A 143 61.45 -14.90 -25.96
C ALA A 143 62.83 -14.18 -26.05
N PRO A 144 63.47 -14.04 -27.23
CA PRO A 144 64.56 -14.95 -27.60
C PRO A 144 65.87 -14.28 -28.11
N ARG A 145 66.89 -15.16 -28.24
CA ARG A 145 68.20 -15.08 -28.93
C ARG A 145 69.38 -14.44 -28.22
#